data_AF-A0A150AL21-F1
#
_entry.id   AF-A0A150AL21-F1
#
_cell.length_a   1.000
_cell.length_b   1.000
_cell.length_c   1.000
_cell.angle_alpha   90.00
_cell.angle_beta   90.00
_cell.angle_gamma   90.00
#
_symmetry.space_group_name_H-M   'P 1'
#
loop_
_entity.id
_entity.type
_entity.pdbx_description
1 polymer ?
#
loop_
_entity_poly.entity_id
_entity_poly.type
_entity_poly.pdbx_seq_one_letter_code
_entity_poly.pdbx_strand_id
1 'polypeptide(L)'
;MKFLWIDGEKVEINDRDKTLVDTIRSAKKSITAPCYRTLRQFGTCNSCLVEINGEKKLACGNPPVCEEEIVLNRADLIEERKQKVKVFKKHKEMMEKYL
;
A
#
# COMPACT_ATOMS: atom_id res chain seq x y z
N MET A 1 -3.81 -22.75 -6.27
CA MET A 1 -3.55 -21.77 -5.20
C MET A 1 -2.63 -20.70 -5.75
N LYS A 2 -3.06 -19.45 -5.78
CA LYS A 2 -2.23 -18.33 -6.25
C LYS A 2 -1.51 -17.72 -5.04
N PHE A 3 -0.25 -17.37 -5.19
CA PHE A 3 0.56 -16.79 -4.12
C PHE A 3 1.52 -15.76 -4.69
N LEU A 4 2.05 -14.90 -3.83
CA LEU A 4 3.17 -14.00 -4.12
C LEU A 4 4.13 -13.99 -2.92
N TRP A 5 5.26 -13.32 -3.06
CA TRP A 5 6.26 -13.20 -2.01
C TRP A 5 6.29 -11.79 -1.45
N ILE A 6 6.26 -11.66 -0.12
CA ILE A 6 6.39 -10.37 0.57
C ILE A 6 7.52 -10.46 1.58
N ASP A 7 8.61 -9.75 1.34
CA ASP A 7 9.84 -9.80 2.15
C ASP A 7 10.34 -11.24 2.35
N GLY A 8 10.29 -12.06 1.30
CA GLY A 8 10.70 -13.47 1.34
C GLY A 8 9.67 -14.43 1.95
N GLU A 9 8.54 -13.95 2.46
CA GLU A 9 7.46 -14.80 2.96
C GLU A 9 6.40 -15.08 1.88
N LYS A 10 5.99 -16.34 1.79
CA LYS A 10 4.93 -16.77 0.87
C LYS A 10 3.56 -16.34 1.40
N VAL A 11 2.83 -15.58 0.59
CA VAL A 11 1.51 -15.03 0.93
C VAL A 11 0.48 -15.51 -0.09
N GLU A 12 -0.65 -16.02 0.39
CA GLU A 12 -1.77 -16.43 -0.45
C GLU A 12 -2.51 -15.22 -1.03
N ILE A 13 -2.85 -15.30 -2.31
CA ILE A 13 -3.70 -14.31 -3.00
C ILE A 13 -5.14 -14.81 -2.92
N ASN A 14 -6.00 -14.09 -2.22
CA ASN A 14 -7.42 -14.45 -2.13
C ASN A 14 -8.17 -13.98 -3.37
N ASP A 15 -9.22 -14.69 -3.78
CA ASP A 15 -10.03 -14.31 -4.95
C ASP A 15 -10.73 -12.95 -4.79
N ARG A 16 -10.92 -12.48 -3.54
CA ARG A 16 -11.49 -11.17 -3.23
C ARG A 16 -10.48 -10.02 -3.25
N ASP A 17 -9.18 -10.32 -3.27
CA ASP A 17 -8.15 -9.30 -3.21
C ASP A 17 -8.06 -8.59 -4.57
N LYS A 18 -8.42 -7.30 -4.60
CA LYS A 18 -8.42 -6.50 -5.84
C LYS A 18 -7.09 -5.78 -6.06
N THR A 19 -6.40 -5.46 -4.97
CA THR A 19 -5.16 -4.71 -4.95
C THR A 19 -4.16 -5.35 -4.01
N LEU A 20 -2.88 -5.01 -4.16
CA LEU A 20 -1.84 -5.44 -3.24
C LEU A 20 -2.09 -4.97 -1.80
N VAL A 21 -2.81 -3.86 -1.58
CA VAL A 21 -3.22 -3.44 -0.23
C VAL A 21 -4.14 -4.49 0.42
N ASP A 22 -5.04 -5.09 -0.35
CA ASP A 22 -5.96 -6.12 0.14
C ASP A 22 -5.18 -7.37 0.52
N THR A 23 -4.31 -7.86 -0.37
CA THR A 23 -3.47 -9.04 -0.14
C THR A 23 -2.55 -8.86 1.08
N ILE A 24 -1.85 -7.72 1.18
CA ILE A 24 -0.96 -7.43 2.32
C ILE A 24 -1.74 -7.45 3.65
N ARG A 25 -2.94 -6.86 3.67
CA ARG A 25 -3.79 -6.82 4.87
C ARG A 25 -4.38 -8.18 5.22
N SER A 26 -4.82 -8.95 4.22
CA SER A 26 -5.29 -10.33 4.39
C SER A 26 -4.20 -11.21 5.00
N ALA A 27 -2.94 -10.99 4.61
CA ALA A 27 -1.75 -11.63 5.19
C ALA A 27 -1.35 -11.11 6.58
N LYS A 28 -2.15 -10.22 7.19
CA LYS A 28 -1.89 -9.56 8.48
C LYS A 28 -0.57 -8.76 8.52
N LYS A 29 -0.06 -8.35 7.36
CA LYS A 29 1.09 -7.45 7.23
C LYS A 29 0.63 -5.99 7.20
N SER A 30 1.51 -5.07 7.63
CA SER A 30 1.18 -3.65 7.77
C SER A 30 1.54 -2.86 6.51
N ILE A 31 0.58 -2.13 5.95
CA ILE A 31 0.82 -1.15 4.89
C ILE A 31 0.04 0.13 5.14
N THR A 32 0.73 1.25 4.98
CA THR A 32 0.13 2.57 5.22
C THR A 32 -0.66 3.03 4.00
N ALA A 33 -1.99 2.97 4.08
CA ALA A 33 -2.88 3.40 3.01
C ALA A 33 -4.13 4.12 3.56
N PRO A 34 -3.98 5.32 4.17
CA PRO A 34 -5.07 6.05 4.80
C PRO A 34 -6.14 6.47 3.77
N CYS A 35 -5.75 6.96 2.59
CA CYS A 35 -6.75 7.34 1.57
C CYS A 35 -7.54 6.14 1.02
N TYR A 36 -6.99 4.93 1.11
CA TYR A 36 -7.71 3.71 0.70
C TYR A 36 -8.86 3.40 1.67
N ARG A 37 -8.71 3.74 2.96
CA ARG A 37 -9.77 3.57 3.97
C ARG A 37 -10.87 4.62 3.84
N THR A 38 -10.52 5.84 3.46
CA THR A 38 -11.49 6.94 3.28
C THR A 38 -12.06 6.99 1.85
N LEU A 39 -11.91 5.92 1.07
CA LEU A 39 -12.33 5.86 -0.35
C LEU A 39 -11.87 7.06 -1.18
N ARG A 40 -10.66 7.57 -0.88
CA ARG A 40 -10.03 8.74 -1.54
C ARG A 40 -10.84 10.04 -1.45
N GLN A 41 -11.74 10.17 -0.46
CA GLN A 41 -12.49 11.40 -0.19
C GLN A 41 -11.62 12.66 -0.11
N PHE A 42 -10.40 12.53 0.42
CA PHE A 42 -9.43 13.63 0.58
C PHE A 42 -8.27 13.55 -0.42
N GLY A 43 -8.47 12.93 -1.58
CA GLY A 43 -7.43 12.71 -2.59
C GLY A 43 -6.53 11.50 -2.32
N THR A 44 -5.39 11.43 -3.00
CA THR A 44 -4.44 10.31 -2.94
C THR A 44 -3.32 10.56 -1.94
N CYS A 45 -3.09 9.60 -1.04
CA CYS A 45 -2.05 9.73 -0.02
C CYS A 45 -0.64 9.35 -0.51
N ASN A 46 -0.54 8.53 -1.57
CA ASN A 46 0.71 7.99 -2.11
C ASN A 46 1.60 7.25 -1.09
N SER A 47 1.08 6.90 0.09
CA SER A 47 1.87 6.25 1.16
C SER A 47 1.86 4.73 1.11
N CYS A 48 1.12 4.12 0.18
CA CYS A 48 1.08 2.67 0.00
C CYS A 48 2.20 2.16 -0.92
N LEU A 49 3.34 2.85 -0.88
CA LEU A 49 4.48 2.57 -1.74
C LEU A 49 5.02 1.18 -1.44
N VAL A 50 5.34 0.36 -2.43
CA VAL A 50 6.01 -0.93 -2.30
C VAL A 50 7.05 -1.01 -3.40
N GLU A 51 8.00 -1.92 -3.30
CA GLU A 51 8.85 -2.24 -4.44
C GLU A 51 8.43 -3.56 -5.06
N ILE A 52 8.37 -3.58 -6.38
CA ILE A 52 7.97 -4.71 -7.21
C ILE A 52 8.99 -4.80 -8.34
N ASN A 53 9.72 -5.92 -8.43
CA ASN A 53 10.74 -6.13 -9.47
C ASN A 53 11.77 -4.97 -9.56
N GLY A 54 12.17 -4.42 -8.41
CA GLY A 54 13.13 -3.30 -8.33
C GLY A 54 12.54 -1.90 -8.55
N GLU A 55 11.25 -1.77 -8.84
CA GLU A 55 10.59 -0.48 -9.06
C GLU A 55 9.64 -0.10 -7.91
N LYS A 56 9.72 1.15 -7.45
CA LYS A 56 8.78 1.71 -6.47
C LYS A 56 7.41 1.95 -7.11
N LYS A 57 6.38 1.26 -6.62
CA LYS A 57 4.99 1.31 -7.12
C LYS A 57 3.99 1.52 -5.99
N LEU A 58 2.78 1.93 -6.32
CA LEU A 58 1.69 2.10 -5.35
C LEU A 58 0.85 0.83 -5.24
N ALA A 59 0.82 0.22 -4.06
CA ALA A 59 0.07 -1.02 -3.83
C ALA A 59 -1.44 -0.88 -4.11
N CYS A 60 -2.04 0.29 -3.84
CA CYS A 60 -3.49 0.49 -4.06
C CYS A 60 -3.89 0.63 -5.54
N GLY A 61 -2.92 0.72 -6.44
CA GLY A 61 -3.13 0.84 -7.89
C GLY A 61 -2.67 -0.39 -8.68
N ASN A 62 -2.06 -1.37 -8.02
CA ASN A 62 -1.54 -2.58 -8.66
C ASN A 62 -2.32 -3.81 -8.14
N PRO A 63 -2.82 -4.67 -9.04
CA PRO A 63 -3.44 -5.94 -8.65
C PRO A 63 -2.36 -6.93 -8.17
N PRO A 64 -2.72 -7.93 -7.35
CA PRO A 64 -1.79 -8.99 -6.99
C PRO A 64 -1.47 -9.88 -8.19
N VAL A 65 -0.19 -10.05 -8.48
CA VAL A 65 0.31 -10.94 -9.55
C VAL A 65 0.95 -12.17 -8.91
N CYS A 66 0.67 -13.34 -9.48
CA CYS A 66 1.18 -14.61 -8.93
C CYS A 66 2.70 -14.69 -9.09
N GLU A 67 3.37 -15.25 -8.08
CA GLU A 67 4.82 -15.46 -8.01
C GLU A 67 5.68 -14.18 -8.02
N GLU A 68 5.04 -13.01 -7.93
CA GLU A 68 5.73 -11.72 -7.85
C GLU A 68 6.44 -11.52 -6.51
N GLU A 69 7.61 -10.88 -6.53
CA GLU A 69 8.36 -10.52 -5.33
C GLU A 69 8.13 -9.05 -4.96
N ILE A 70 7.65 -8.85 -3.73
CA ILE A 70 7.31 -7.55 -3.18
C ILE A 70 8.20 -7.26 -1.98
N VAL A 71 8.85 -6.12 -2.01
CA VAL A 71 9.57 -5.59 -0.85
C VAL A 71 8.69 -4.55 -0.16
N LEU A 72 8.33 -4.88 1.09
CA LEU A 72 7.51 -4.05 1.95
C LEU A 72 8.35 -3.39 3.05
N ASN A 73 9.36 -4.08 3.58
CA ASN A 73 10.11 -3.68 4.79
C ASN A 73 11.54 -3.18 4.51
N ARG A 74 11.73 -2.36 3.47
CA ARG A 74 12.99 -1.63 3.25
C ARG A 74 13.00 -0.29 3.97
N ALA A 75 14.14 0.09 4.57
CA ALA A 75 14.24 1.28 5.43
C ALA A 75 13.91 2.60 4.69
N ASP A 76 14.40 2.79 3.47
CA ASP A 76 14.11 3.96 2.63
C ASP A 76 12.62 4.04 2.25
N LEU A 77 11.99 2.90 1.92
CA LEU A 77 10.57 2.81 1.61
C LEU A 77 9.74 3.22 2.83
N ILE A 78 10.07 2.70 4.01
CA ILE A 78 9.38 3.04 5.25
C ILE A 78 9.46 4.53 5.54
N GLU A 79 10.65 5.13 5.40
CA GLU A 79 10.82 6.57 5.63
C GLU A 79 10.03 7.40 4.61
N GLU A 80 10.09 7.03 3.34
CA GLU A 80 9.31 7.69 2.29
C GLU A 80 7.81 7.64 2.58
N ARG A 81 7.27 6.47 2.96
CA ARG A 81 5.86 6.32 3.35
C ARG A 81 5.49 7.26 4.50
N LYS A 82 6.33 7.39 5.54
CA LYS A 82 6.09 8.31 6.66
C LYS A 82 6.00 9.76 6.20
N GLN A 83 6.87 10.18 5.29
CA GLN A 83 6.82 11.54 4.74
C GLN A 83 5.54 11.78 3.94
N LYS A 84 5.13 10.81 3.09
CA LYS A 84 3.86 10.89 2.34
C LYS A 84 2.64 10.99 3.27
N VAL A 85 2.64 10.25 4.38
CA VAL A 85 1.57 10.33 5.40
C VAL A 85 1.51 11.71 6.05
N LYS A 86 2.65 12.30 6.41
CA LYS A 86 2.69 13.65 7.00
C LYS A 86 2.10 14.69 6.05
N VAL A 87 2.45 14.61 4.76
CA VAL A 87 1.90 15.49 3.72
C VAL A 87 0.40 15.29 3.58
N PHE A 88 -0.05 14.04 3.46
CA PHE A 88 -1.48 13.73 3.32
C PHE A 88 -2.29 14.16 4.55
N LYS A 89 -1.76 14.00 5.76
CA LYS A 89 -2.43 14.44 7.00
C LYS A 89 -2.69 15.95 6.98
N LYS A 90 -1.68 16.76 6.63
CA LYS A 90 -1.83 18.22 6.50
C LYS A 90 -2.87 18.59 5.44
N HIS A 91 -2.84 17.90 4.29
CA HIS A 91 -3.82 18.13 3.22
C HIS A 91 -5.24 17.77 3.68
N LYS A 92 -5.42 16.60 4.32
CA LYS A 92 -6.69 16.15 4.88
C LYS A 92 -7.25 17.15 5.88
N GLU A 93 -6.45 17.60 6.84
CA GLU A 93 -6.85 18.59 7.85
C GLU A 93 -7.26 19.93 7.23
N MET A 94 -6.63 20.33 6.13
CA MET A 94 -7.02 21.52 5.37
C MET A 94 -8.37 21.32 4.69
N MET A 95 -8.58 20.20 3.99
CA MET A 95 -9.83 19.89 3.29
C MET A 95 -11.01 19.74 4.24
N GLU A 96 -10.80 19.13 5.42
CA GLU A 96 -11.85 18.98 6.45
C GLU A 96 -12.38 20.30 6.99
N LYS A 97 -11.65 21.42 6.86
CA LYS A 97 -12.16 22.74 7.23
C LYS A 97 -13.19 23.31 6.26
N TYR A 98 -13.28 22.74 5.06
CA TYR A 98 -14.16 23.20 3.98
C TYR A 98 -15.33 22.24 3.70
N LEU A 99 -15.49 21.21 4.53
CA LEU A 99 -16.63 20.29 4.55
C LEU A 99 -17.59 20.65 5.69
#